data_AF-A0A3A9ZAX8-F1
#
_entry.id   AF-A0A3A9ZAX8-F1
#
_cell.length_a   1.000
_cell.length_b   1.000
_cell.length_c   1.000
_cell.angle_alpha   90.00
_cell.angle_beta   90.00
_cell.angle_gamma   90.00
#
_symmetry.space_group_name_H-M   'P 1'
#
loop_
_entity.id
_entity.type
_entity.pdbx_description
1 polymer ?
#
loop_
_entity_poly.entity_id
_entity_poly.type
_entity_poly.pdbx_seq_one_letter_code
_entity_poly.pdbx_strand_id
1 'polypeptide(L)'
;MGHDGLYYLPEGFRGSARLSGQTADAAESTRHYLGRATPDPGSYAGATEFVSAVTGTRDTQARGVAKAAEGRENMAAASSYVAATGEEMDGAAHTVVGAVTVTPVSRQVADGI
;
A
#
# COMPACT_ATOMS: atom_id res chain seq x y z
N MET A 1 30.22 0.01 9.29
CA MET A 1 29.30 -1.08 9.69
C MET A 1 27.90 -0.53 9.52
N GLY A 2 27.13 -1.05 8.56
CA GLY A 2 25.85 -0.49 8.14
C GLY A 2 24.77 -0.70 9.19
N HIS A 3 24.15 0.40 9.61
CA HIS A 3 22.90 0.38 10.37
C HIS A 3 21.73 0.12 9.41
N ASP A 4 21.71 -1.07 8.80
CA ASP A 4 20.63 -1.53 7.92
C ASP A 4 19.51 -2.17 8.77
N GLY A 5 19.15 -1.50 9.85
CA GLY A 5 17.95 -1.80 10.60
C GLY A 5 16.80 -1.07 9.93
N LEU A 6 15.86 -1.82 9.35
CA LEU A 6 14.55 -1.30 8.96
C LEU A 6 13.91 -0.70 10.22
N TYR A 7 14.09 0.60 10.43
CA TYR A 7 13.41 1.31 11.50
C TYR A 7 11.91 1.23 11.22
N TYR A 8 11.20 0.50 12.06
CA TYR A 8 9.76 0.49 12.05
C TYR A 8 9.26 1.91 12.36
N LEU A 9 8.67 2.55 11.35
CA LEU A 9 8.08 3.88 11.43
C LEU A 9 6.61 3.75 10.99
N PRO A 10 5.64 3.66 11.93
CA PRO A 10 4.23 3.49 11.61
C PRO A 10 3.73 4.53 10.59
N GLU A 11 4.20 5.77 10.70
CA GLU A 11 3.85 6.86 9.79
C GLU A 11 4.30 6.63 8.35
N GLY A 12 5.45 5.98 8.13
CA GLY A 12 5.92 5.61 6.81
C GLY A 12 4.98 4.60 6.15
N PHE A 13 4.52 3.61 6.91
CA PHE A 13 3.56 2.62 6.45
C PHE A 13 2.17 3.23 6.22
N ARG A 14 1.70 4.14 7.06
CA ARG A 14 0.45 4.89 6.82
C ARG A 14 0.52 5.75 5.56
N GLY A 15 1.63 6.45 5.36
CA GLY A 15 1.87 7.24 4.15
C GLY A 15 1.88 6.37 2.90
N SER A 16 2.58 5.23 2.94
CA SER A 16 2.59 4.22 1.89
C SER A 16 1.19 3.68 1.60
N ALA A 17 0.41 3.38 2.64
CA ALA A 17 -0.96 2.89 2.50
C ALA A 17 -1.86 3.90 1.79
N ARG A 18 -1.81 5.16 2.22
CA ARG A 18 -2.57 6.27 1.61
C ARG A 18 -2.21 6.46 0.14
N LEU A 19 -0.92 6.52 -0.18
CA LEU A 19 -0.46 6.72 -1.54
C LEU A 19 -0.83 5.52 -2.44
N SER A 20 -0.73 4.31 -1.92
CA SER A 20 -1.12 3.10 -2.65
C SER A 20 -2.63 3.11 -2.93
N GLY A 21 -3.48 3.46 -1.95
CA GLY A 21 -4.92 3.62 -2.15
C GLY A 21 -5.25 4.67 -3.22
N GLN A 22 -4.67 5.87 -3.15
CA GLN A 22 -4.85 6.91 -4.17
C GLN A 22 -4.43 6.45 -5.57
N THR A 23 -3.37 5.66 -5.66
CA THR A 23 -2.89 5.10 -6.93
C THR A 23 -3.85 4.04 -7.47
N ALA A 24 -4.46 3.24 -6.59
CA ALA A 24 -5.51 2.30 -6.98
C ALA A 24 -6.73 3.02 -7.55
N ASP A 25 -7.22 4.06 -6.86
CA ASP A 25 -8.36 4.88 -7.33
C ASP A 25 -8.07 5.51 -8.70
N ALA A 26 -6.86 6.04 -8.89
CA ALA A 26 -6.43 6.63 -10.16
C ALA A 26 -6.38 5.59 -11.29
N ALA A 27 -5.92 4.37 -10.98
CA ALA A 27 -5.93 3.26 -11.91
C ALA A 27 -7.37 2.84 -12.27
N GLU A 28 -8.27 2.70 -11.30
CA GLU A 28 -9.67 2.37 -11.57
C GLU A 28 -10.36 3.43 -12.43
N SER A 29 -10.14 4.72 -12.13
CA SER A 29 -10.63 5.84 -12.95
C SER A 29 -10.09 5.76 -14.38
N THR A 30 -8.81 5.44 -14.56
CA THR A 30 -8.20 5.26 -15.89
C THR A 30 -8.84 4.11 -16.65
N ARG A 31 -9.11 2.98 -15.99
CA ARG A 31 -9.83 1.85 -16.59
C ARG A 31 -11.23 2.25 -17.04
N HIS A 32 -11.97 2.99 -16.23
CA HIS A 32 -13.29 3.51 -16.60
C HIS A 32 -13.21 4.43 -17.81
N TYR A 33 -12.22 5.32 -17.85
CA TYR A 33 -12.00 6.21 -18.99
C TYR A 33 -11.71 5.43 -20.27
N LEU A 34 -10.82 4.44 -20.21
CA LEU A 34 -10.54 3.55 -21.34
C LEU A 34 -11.81 2.82 -21.82
N GLY A 35 -12.65 2.34 -20.90
CA GLY A 35 -13.91 1.67 -21.23
C GLY A 35 -14.93 2.52 -21.97
N ARG A 36 -14.83 3.86 -21.88
CA ARG A 36 -15.70 4.79 -22.61
C ARG A 36 -15.28 4.98 -24.08
N ALA A 37 -14.05 4.63 -24.44
CA ALA A 37 -13.61 4.73 -25.83
C ALA A 37 -14.29 3.63 -26.65
N THR A 38 -15.24 3.99 -27.51
CA THR A 38 -15.95 3.08 -28.43
C THR A 38 -15.62 3.45 -29.88
N PRO A 39 -14.49 2.97 -30.44
CA PRO A 39 -14.14 3.27 -31.82
C PRO A 39 -15.11 2.55 -32.76
N ASP A 40 -15.59 3.27 -33.77
CA ASP A 40 -16.56 2.77 -34.76
C ASP A 40 -15.95 2.81 -36.16
N PRO A 41 -15.96 1.71 -36.93
CA PRO A 41 -15.42 1.70 -38.29
C PRO A 41 -16.06 2.74 -39.22
N GLY A 42 -17.35 3.07 -39.03
CA GLY A 42 -18.04 4.11 -39.81
C GLY A 42 -17.41 5.49 -39.67
N SER A 43 -16.89 5.79 -38.48
CA SER A 43 -16.16 7.03 -38.16
C SER A 43 -14.73 7.07 -38.74
N TYR A 44 -14.23 5.94 -39.24
CA TYR A 44 -12.89 5.79 -39.82
C TYR A 44 -12.93 5.29 -41.27
N ALA A 45 -13.91 5.73 -42.06
CA ALA A 45 -14.05 5.39 -43.48
C ALA A 45 -14.08 3.86 -43.76
N GLY A 46 -14.58 3.07 -42.82
CA GLY A 46 -14.64 1.61 -42.93
C GLY A 46 -13.34 0.89 -42.55
N ALA A 47 -12.38 1.55 -41.91
CA ALA A 47 -11.11 0.96 -41.48
C ALA A 47 -11.28 -0.02 -40.29
N THR A 48 -11.85 -1.19 -40.56
CA THR A 48 -12.17 -2.23 -39.57
C THR A 48 -10.93 -2.75 -38.84
N GLU A 49 -9.82 -2.95 -39.55
CA GLU A 49 -8.56 -3.45 -38.98
C GLU A 49 -7.97 -2.47 -37.97
N PHE A 50 -7.97 -1.17 -38.30
CA PHE A 50 -7.53 -0.12 -37.40
C PHE A 50 -8.38 -0.09 -36.12
N VAL A 51 -9.71 -0.09 -36.27
CA VAL A 51 -10.63 -0.09 -35.12
C VAL A 51 -10.46 -1.33 -34.26
N SER A 52 -10.25 -2.50 -34.87
CA SER A 52 -9.95 -3.75 -34.16
C SER A 52 -8.65 -3.63 -33.35
N ALA A 53 -7.58 -3.10 -33.94
CA ALA A 53 -6.30 -2.90 -33.26
C ALA A 53 -6.40 -1.90 -32.08
N VAL A 54 -7.13 -0.80 -32.27
CA VAL A 54 -7.38 0.19 -31.20
C VAL A 54 -8.18 -0.46 -30.06
N THR A 55 -9.23 -1.21 -30.38
CA THR A 55 -10.06 -1.91 -29.40
C THR A 55 -9.24 -2.95 -28.63
N GLY A 56 -8.43 -3.76 -29.31
CA GLY A 56 -7.56 -4.74 -28.67
C GLY A 56 -6.51 -4.09 -27.74
N THR A 57 -5.96 -2.95 -28.15
CA THR A 57 -5.03 -2.17 -27.32
C THR A 57 -5.73 -1.60 -26.09
N ARG A 58 -6.89 -0.96 -26.26
CA ARG A 58 -7.74 -0.44 -25.17
C ARG A 58 -8.02 -1.51 -24.13
N ASP A 59 -8.45 -2.70 -24.57
CA ASP A 59 -8.81 -3.80 -23.67
C ASP A 59 -7.58 -4.36 -22.94
N THR A 60 -6.44 -4.42 -23.62
CA THR A 60 -5.18 -4.84 -23.00
C THR A 60 -4.74 -3.87 -21.92
N GLN A 61 -4.79 -2.56 -22.20
CA GLN A 61 -4.46 -1.53 -21.22
C GLN A 61 -5.46 -1.51 -20.05
N ALA A 62 -6.75 -1.64 -20.33
CA ALA A 62 -7.78 -1.69 -19.30
C ALA A 62 -7.56 -2.87 -18.33
N ARG A 63 -7.16 -4.05 -18.83
CA ARG A 63 -6.79 -5.19 -17.99
C ARG A 63 -5.51 -4.95 -17.20
N GLY A 64 -4.49 -4.35 -17.82
CA GLY A 64 -3.22 -4.04 -17.15
C GLY A 64 -3.42 -3.08 -15.98
N VAL A 65 -4.20 -2.03 -16.21
CA VAL A 65 -4.55 -1.02 -15.20
C VAL A 65 -5.41 -1.63 -14.09
N ALA A 66 -6.36 -2.53 -14.40
CA ALA A 66 -7.13 -3.25 -13.38
C ALA A 66 -6.24 -4.06 -12.42
N LYS A 67 -5.26 -4.79 -12.95
CA LYS A 67 -4.28 -5.53 -12.12
C LYS A 67 -3.40 -4.61 -11.29
N ALA A 68 -3.05 -3.44 -11.84
CA ALA A 68 -2.28 -2.44 -11.09
C ALA A 68 -3.10 -1.86 -9.92
N ALA A 69 -4.40 -1.61 -10.12
CA ALA A 69 -5.30 -1.17 -9.06
C ALA A 69 -5.36 -2.20 -7.92
N GLU A 70 -5.66 -3.46 -8.25
CA GLU A 70 -5.69 -4.58 -7.29
C GLU A 70 -4.36 -4.71 -6.53
N GLY A 71 -3.23 -4.66 -7.24
CA GLY A 71 -1.91 -4.71 -6.60
C GLY A 71 -1.67 -3.57 -5.62
N ARG A 72 -2.17 -2.36 -5.94
CA ARG A 72 -2.04 -1.18 -5.08
C ARG A 72 -2.97 -1.25 -3.87
N GLU A 73 -4.19 -1.77 -4.01
CA GLU A 73 -5.08 -2.06 -2.89
C GLU A 73 -4.45 -3.05 -1.92
N ASN A 74 -3.86 -4.13 -2.44
CA ASN A 74 -3.16 -5.11 -1.62
C ASN A 74 -1.97 -4.50 -0.87
N MET A 75 -1.18 -3.63 -1.52
CA MET A 75 -0.09 -2.90 -0.87
C MET A 75 -0.61 -1.94 0.20
N ALA A 76 -1.75 -1.29 -0.03
CA ALA A 76 -2.38 -0.40 0.94
C ALA A 76 -2.80 -1.18 2.18
N ALA A 77 -3.51 -2.30 1.99
CA ALA A 77 -3.94 -3.19 3.06
C ALA A 77 -2.76 -3.73 3.88
N ALA A 78 -1.71 -4.21 3.21
CA ALA A 78 -0.51 -4.72 3.86
C ALA A 78 0.20 -3.63 4.69
N SER A 79 0.33 -2.42 4.12
CA SER A 79 0.96 -1.29 4.82
C SER A 79 0.14 -0.85 6.05
N SER A 80 -1.19 -0.79 5.93
CA SER A 80 -2.08 -0.51 7.06
C SER A 80 -1.99 -1.59 8.15
N TYR A 81 -1.93 -2.86 7.76
CA TYR A 81 -1.78 -3.98 8.70
C TYR A 81 -0.45 -3.90 9.47
N VAL A 82 0.65 -3.62 8.78
CA VAL A 82 1.98 -3.47 9.40
C VAL A 82 1.99 -2.31 10.40
N ALA A 83 1.42 -1.15 10.02
CA ALA A 83 1.33 0.00 10.92
C ALA A 83 0.49 -0.29 12.18
N ALA A 84 -0.65 -0.99 12.03
CA ALA A 84 -1.49 -1.33 13.17
C ALA A 84 -0.79 -2.34 14.10
N THR A 85 -0.19 -3.38 13.52
CA THR A 85 0.46 -4.46 14.29
C THR A 85 1.65 -3.92 15.08
N GLY A 86 2.50 -3.09 14.48
CA GLY A 86 3.66 -2.60 15.21
C GLY A 86 3.30 -1.57 16.29
N GLU A 87 2.21 -0.81 16.15
CA GLU A 87 1.71 0.05 17.23
C GLU A 87 1.13 -0.76 18.40
N GLU A 88 0.44 -1.86 18.11
CA GLU A 88 0.00 -2.80 19.13
C GLU A 88 1.20 -3.39 19.90
N MET A 89 2.26 -3.76 19.17
CA MET A 89 3.51 -4.24 19.77
C MET A 89 4.19 -3.15 20.62
N ASP A 90 4.27 -1.92 20.14
CA ASP A 90 4.85 -0.79 20.89
C ASP A 90 4.05 -0.50 22.16
N GLY A 91 2.71 -0.55 22.10
CA GLY A 91 1.83 -0.40 23.25
C GLY A 91 1.98 -1.52 24.27
N ALA A 92 2.08 -2.78 23.81
CA ALA A 92 2.34 -3.93 24.67
C ALA A 92 3.72 -3.82 25.35
N ALA A 93 4.75 -3.43 24.60
CA ALA A 93 6.10 -3.21 25.13
C ALA A 93 6.12 -2.10 26.20
N HIS A 94 5.46 -0.97 25.95
CA HIS A 94 5.31 0.11 26.95
C HIS A 94 4.58 -0.35 28.20
N THR A 95 3.54 -1.17 28.06
CA THR A 95 2.79 -1.73 29.20
C THR A 95 3.68 -2.65 30.05
N VAL A 96 4.47 -3.51 29.41
CA VAL A 96 5.40 -4.41 30.11
C VAL A 96 6.51 -3.62 30.81
N VAL A 97 7.13 -2.65 30.13
CA VAL A 97 8.18 -1.80 30.73
C VAL A 97 7.64 -0.96 31.88
N GLY A 98 6.45 -0.38 31.75
CA GLY A 98 5.81 0.38 32.82
C GLY A 98 5.37 -0.48 34.01
N ALA A 99 5.02 -1.75 33.75
CA ALA A 99 4.71 -2.74 34.79
C ALA A 99 5.96 -3.26 35.52
N VAL A 100 7.17 -3.07 34.98
CA VAL A 100 8.43 -3.17 35.73
C VAL A 100 8.53 -1.92 36.62
N THR A 101 7.67 -1.86 37.63
CA THR A 101 7.84 -0.95 38.74
C THR A 101 9.11 -1.39 39.45
N VAL A 102 10.15 -0.54 39.45
CA VAL A 102 11.39 -0.78 40.18
C VAL A 102 11.02 -0.92 41.66
N THR A 103 10.84 -2.15 42.12
CA THR A 103 10.68 -2.44 43.53
C THR A 103 11.98 -2.04 44.23
N PRO A 104 11.91 -1.37 45.39
CA PRO A 104 13.11 -0.85 46.08
C PRO A 104 14.15 -1.92 46.46
N VAL A 105 13.80 -3.21 46.34
CA VAL A 105 14.69 -4.36 46.49
C VAL A 105 15.84 -4.34 45.46
N SER A 106 15.62 -3.81 44.26
CA SER A 106 16.65 -3.73 43.21
C SER A 106 17.74 -2.69 43.52
N ARG A 107 17.46 -1.71 44.39
CA ARG A 107 18.42 -0.65 44.73
C ARG A 107 19.43 -1.12 45.80
N GLN A 108 19.06 -2.08 46.65
CA GLN A 108 19.98 -2.66 47.64
C GLN A 108 21.09 -3.53 47.04
N VAL A 109 20.90 -4.10 45.84
CA VAL A 109 21.94 -4.89 45.16
C VAL A 109 22.99 -3.99 44.48
N ALA A 110 22.64 -2.76 44.13
CA ALA A 110 23.55 -1.82 43.49
C ALA A 110 24.47 -1.08 44.48
N ASP A 111 24.02 -0.87 45.73
CA ASP A 111 24.82 -0.19 46.78
C ASP A 111 25.63 -1.18 47.65
N GLY A 112 25.66 -2.47 47.27
CA GLY A 112 26.29 -3.56 48.04
C GLY A 112 27.58 -4.14 47.45
N ILE A 113 28.23 -3.45 46.50
CA ILE A 113 29.58 -3.74 45.99
C ILE A 113 30.47 -2.52 46.27
#